data_AF-Q9XX57-F1
#
_entry.id   AF-Q9XX57-F1
#
_cell.length_a   1.000
_cell.length_b   1.000
_cell.length_c   1.000
_cell.angle_alpha   90.00
_cell.angle_beta   90.00
_cell.angle_gamma   90.00
#
_symmetry.space_group_name_H-M   'P 1'
#
loop_
_entity.id
_entity.type
_entity.pdbx_description
1 polymer ?
#
loop_
_entity_poly.entity_id
_entity_poly.type
_entity_poly.pdbx_seq_one_letter_code
_entity_poly.pdbx_strand_id
1 'polypeptide(L)'
;MAEKLAKAKEEMTAAGLSPESIEGILKIAATYKKKDDEPERDAATSLAIITKMIGETNEYIKGQSEADQKIYAVIIEKKKAELIEAAKKQ
;
A
#
# COMPACT_ATOMS: atom_id res chain seq x y z
N MET A 1 11.83 8.63 -0.58
CA MET A 1 10.45 8.06 -0.49
C MET A 1 9.65 8.14 -1.79
N ALA A 2 9.91 9.10 -2.70
CA ALA A 2 9.26 9.13 -4.01
C ALA A 2 9.42 7.81 -4.78
N GLU A 3 10.57 7.15 -4.66
CA GLU A 3 10.80 5.81 -5.24
C GLU A 3 9.86 4.72 -4.73
N LYS A 4 9.45 4.72 -3.45
CA LYS A 4 8.53 3.69 -2.92
C LYS A 4 7.13 3.85 -3.51
N LEU A 5 6.65 5.09 -3.64
CA LEU A 5 5.36 5.38 -4.27
C LEU A 5 5.41 5.15 -5.78
N ALA A 6 6.51 5.52 -6.44
CA ALA A 6 6.71 5.25 -7.87
C ALA A 6 6.73 3.74 -8.14
N LYS A 7 7.50 2.97 -7.35
CA LYS A 7 7.51 1.51 -7.45
C LYS A 7 6.14 0.90 -7.16
N ALA A 8 5.44 1.34 -6.12
CA ALA A 8 4.08 0.86 -5.85
C ALA A 8 3.12 1.19 -7.01
N LYS A 9 3.24 2.38 -7.60
CA LYS A 9 2.47 2.77 -8.80
C LYS A 9 2.77 1.86 -9.98
N GLU A 10 4.04 1.59 -10.26
CA GLU A 10 4.48 0.69 -11.34
C GLU A 10 4.01 -0.74 -11.09
N GLU A 11 4.14 -1.27 -9.88
CA GLU A 11 3.65 -2.60 -9.49
C GLU A 11 2.14 -2.72 -9.70
N MET A 12 1.38 -1.71 -9.27
CA MET A 12 -0.08 -1.67 -9.46
C MET A 12 -0.47 -1.56 -10.94
N THR A 13 0.24 -0.73 -11.70
CA THR A 13 0.01 -0.57 -13.15
C THR A 13 0.32 -1.86 -13.90
N ALA A 14 1.44 -2.51 -13.57
CA ALA A 14 1.85 -3.78 -14.17
C ALA A 14 0.89 -4.93 -13.83
N ALA A 15 0.27 -4.89 -12.64
CA ALA A 15 -0.77 -5.84 -12.25
C ALA A 15 -2.11 -5.61 -12.97
N GLY A 16 -2.28 -4.46 -13.64
CA GLY A 16 -3.47 -4.13 -14.40
C GLY A 16 -4.53 -3.34 -13.62
N LEU A 17 -4.18 -2.71 -12.49
CA LEU A 17 -5.11 -1.79 -11.82
C LEU A 17 -5.41 -0.58 -12.71
N SER A 18 -6.66 -0.14 -12.68
CA SER A 18 -7.11 1.06 -13.38
C SER A 18 -6.38 2.30 -12.83
N PRO A 19 -6.04 3.28 -13.68
CA PRO A 19 -5.32 4.49 -13.25
C PRO A 19 -6.07 5.25 -12.15
N GLU A 20 -7.40 5.30 -12.22
CA GLU A 20 -8.24 5.93 -11.19
C GLU A 20 -8.09 5.24 -9.83
N SER A 21 -8.12 3.90 -9.81
CA SER A 21 -7.89 3.10 -8.60
C SER A 21 -6.50 3.36 -8.04
N ILE A 22 -5.47 3.36 -8.90
CA ILE A 22 -4.09 3.65 -8.52
C ILE A 22 -3.96 5.03 -7.90
N GLU A 23 -4.55 6.06 -8.50
CA GLU A 23 -4.52 7.42 -7.95
C GLU A 23 -5.20 7.51 -6.59
N GLY A 24 -6.34 6.84 -6.40
CA GLY A 24 -6.99 6.76 -5.09
C GLY A 24 -6.12 6.06 -4.04
N ILE A 25 -5.51 4.93 -4.38
CA ILE A 25 -4.58 4.21 -3.51
C ILE A 25 -3.39 5.10 -3.14
N LEU A 26 -2.80 5.81 -4.11
CA LEU A 26 -1.66 6.70 -3.88
C LEU A 26 -2.04 7.91 -3.00
N LYS A 27 -3.26 8.45 -3.16
CA LYS A 27 -3.77 9.51 -2.27
C LYS A 27 -3.89 9.01 -0.84
N ILE A 28 -4.41 7.80 -0.62
CA ILE A 28 -4.47 7.18 0.71
C ILE A 28 -3.06 6.97 1.25
N ALA A 29 -2.14 6.38 0.47
CA ALA A 29 -0.76 6.20 0.90
C ALA A 29 -0.05 7.52 1.26
N ALA A 30 -0.37 8.60 0.55
CA ALA A 30 0.18 9.93 0.82
C ALA A 30 -0.31 10.52 2.15
N THR A 31 -1.51 10.17 2.65
CA THR A 31 -1.98 10.61 3.98
C THR A 31 -1.14 10.00 5.12
N TYR A 32 -0.56 8.82 4.88
CA TYR A 32 0.31 8.11 5.83
C TYR A 32 1.79 8.45 5.69
N LYS A 33 2.14 9.33 4.75
CA LYS A 33 3.51 9.79 4.56
C LYS A 33 4.02 10.35 5.89
N LYS A 34 5.15 9.82 6.33
CA LYS A 34 5.86 10.33 7.50
C LYS A 34 6.26 11.80 7.23
N LYS A 35 5.94 12.70 8.15
CA LYS A 35 6.46 14.07 8.13
C LYS A 35 7.97 14.03 8.40
N ASP A 36 8.74 14.90 7.75
CA ASP A 36 10.20 14.96 7.94
C ASP A 36 10.62 15.16 9.41
N ASP A 37 9.74 15.74 10.23
CA ASP A 37 9.95 15.99 11.67
C ASP A 37 9.57 14.80 12.59
N GLU A 38 8.97 13.73 12.06
CA GLU A 38 8.62 12.57 12.90
C GLU A 38 9.88 11.71 13.21
N PRO A 39 9.99 11.12 14.42
CA PRO A 39 11.06 10.17 14.73
C PRO A 39 10.97 8.92 13.83
N GLU A 40 12.08 8.23 13.60
CA GLU A 40 12.06 6.91 12.93
C GLU A 40 11.02 6.00 13.58
N ARG A 41 10.16 5.42 12.75
CA ARG A 41 9.08 4.57 13.22
C ARG A 41 9.64 3.17 13.37
N ASP A 42 9.62 2.64 14.59
CA ASP A 42 9.94 1.24 14.82
C ASP A 42 9.10 0.31 13.93
N ALA A 43 9.57 -0.93 13.76
CA ALA A 43 8.91 -1.93 12.93
C ALA A 43 7.42 -2.11 13.31
N ALA A 44 7.10 -2.09 14.60
CA ALA A 44 5.73 -2.20 15.10
C ALA A 44 4.84 -1.02 14.66
N THR A 45 5.32 0.21 14.81
CA THR A 45 4.58 1.41 14.39
C THR A 45 4.42 1.46 12.86
N SER A 46 5.48 1.08 12.14
CA SER A 46 5.44 0.97 10.68
C SER A 46 4.42 -0.07 10.22
N LEU A 47 4.38 -1.25 10.85
CA LEU A 47 3.40 -2.29 10.55
C LEU A 47 1.97 -1.87 10.87
N ALA A 48 1.75 -1.19 12.00
CA ALA A 48 0.44 -0.66 12.37
C ALA A 48 -0.09 0.34 11.33
N ILE A 49 0.78 1.24 10.87
CA ILE A 49 0.44 2.21 9.83
C ILE A 49 0.16 1.56 8.49
N ILE A 50 1.01 0.61 8.08
CA ILE A 50 0.79 -0.14 6.83
C ILE A 50 -0.52 -0.93 6.91
N THR A 51 -0.82 -1.56 8.05
CA THR A 51 -2.07 -2.30 8.24
C THR A 51 -3.28 -1.37 8.14
N LYS A 52 -3.21 -0.18 8.74
CA LYS A 52 -4.27 0.82 8.66
C LYS A 52 -4.45 1.35 7.22
N MET A 53 -3.34 1.68 6.56
CA MET A 53 -3.32 2.11 5.15
C MET A 53 -3.95 1.05 4.24
N ILE A 54 -3.58 -0.22 4.42
CA ILE A 54 -4.17 -1.34 3.67
C ILE A 54 -5.66 -1.46 3.95
N GLY A 55 -6.09 -1.26 5.20
CA GLY A 55 -7.50 -1.25 5.60
C GLY A 55 -8.31 -0.20 4.83
N GLU A 56 -7.89 1.06 4.89
CA GLU A 56 -8.57 2.16 4.17
C GLU A 56 -8.52 1.98 2.65
N THR A 57 -7.39 1.50 2.14
CA THR A 57 -7.23 1.23 0.72
C THR A 57 -8.16 0.08 0.28
N ASN A 58 -8.34 -0.95 1.10
CA ASN A 58 -9.28 -2.03 0.84
C ASN A 58 -10.73 -1.53 0.85
N GLU A 59 -11.10 -0.61 1.76
CA GLU A 59 -12.42 0.02 1.74
C GLU A 59 -12.64 0.87 0.50
N TYR A 60 -11.64 1.63 0.06
CA TYR A 60 -11.69 2.38 -1.19
C TYR A 60 -11.86 1.47 -2.41
N ILE A 61 -11.07 0.39 -2.49
CA ILE A 61 -11.09 -0.55 -3.59
C ILE A 61 -12.43 -1.31 -3.68
N LYS A 62 -13.12 -1.56 -2.56
CA LYS A 62 -14.48 -2.13 -2.60
C LYS A 62 -15.49 -1.28 -3.38
N GLY A 63 -15.25 0.02 -3.52
CA GLY A 63 -16.06 0.91 -4.36
C GLY A 63 -15.64 0.92 -5.83
N GLN A 64 -14.52 0.28 -6.19
CA GLN A 64 -14.02 0.17 -7.56
C GLN A 64 -14.56 -1.10 -8.24
N SER A 65 -14.24 -1.26 -9.52
CA SER A 65 -14.65 -2.41 -10.34
C SER A 65 -14.20 -3.75 -9.73
N GLU A 66 -14.96 -4.83 -9.94
CA GLU A 66 -14.58 -6.17 -9.48
C GLU A 66 -13.20 -6.62 -9.99
N ALA A 67 -12.81 -6.16 -11.18
CA ALA A 67 -11.47 -6.39 -11.72
C ALA A 67 -10.39 -5.74 -10.84
N ASP A 68 -10.54 -4.45 -10.52
CA ASP A 68 -9.61 -3.73 -9.65
C ASP A 68 -9.55 -4.35 -8.25
N GLN A 69 -10.70 -4.78 -7.71
CA GLN A 69 -10.76 -5.49 -6.43
C GLN A 69 -9.92 -6.76 -6.41
N LYS A 70 -10.05 -7.60 -7.45
CA LYS A 70 -9.30 -8.86 -7.57
C LYS A 70 -7.79 -8.59 -7.72
N ILE A 71 -7.43 -7.65 -8.59
CA ILE A 71 -6.03 -7.32 -8.85
C ILE A 71 -5.37 -6.75 -7.57
N TYR A 72 -6.03 -5.81 -6.91
CA TYR A 72 -5.56 -5.23 -5.65
C TYR A 72 -5.37 -6.29 -4.55
N ALA A 73 -6.31 -7.23 -4.41
CA ALA A 73 -6.21 -8.30 -3.42
C ALA A 73 -4.93 -9.13 -3.61
N VAL A 74 -4.60 -9.47 -4.87
CA VAL A 74 -3.37 -10.22 -5.21
C VAL A 74 -2.11 -9.41 -4.87
N ILE A 75 -2.09 -8.11 -5.18
CA ILE A 75 -0.96 -7.23 -4.86
C ILE A 75 -0.73 -7.15 -3.35
N ILE A 76 -1.79 -6.91 -2.58
CA ILE A 76 -1.69 -6.75 -1.13
C ILE A 76 -1.33 -8.05 -0.44
N GLU A 77 -1.84 -9.19 -0.88
CA GLU A 77 -1.46 -10.48 -0.34
C GLU A 77 0.05 -10.70 -0.48
N LYS A 78 0.59 -10.46 -1.68
CA LYS A 78 2.03 -10.51 -1.94
C LYS A 78 2.79 -9.52 -1.05
N LYS A 79 2.33 -8.28 -0.95
CA LYS A 79 3.02 -7.24 -0.15
C LYS A 79 3.02 -7.54 1.35
N LYS A 80 1.90 -8.07 1.87
CA LYS A 80 1.81 -8.52 3.25
C LYS A 80 2.80 -9.65 3.53
N ALA A 81 2.91 -10.62 2.63
CA ALA A 81 3.88 -11.71 2.78
C ALA A 81 5.33 -11.17 2.81
N GLU A 82 5.69 -10.25 1.92
CA GLU A 82 7.01 -9.60 1.92
C GLU A 82 7.29 -8.83 3.22
N LEU A 83 6.29 -8.10 3.75
CA LEU A 83 6.44 -7.35 4.99
C LEU A 83 6.57 -8.26 6.22
N ILE A 84 5.80 -9.35 6.26
CA ILE A 84 5.89 -10.35 7.33
C ILE A 84 7.25 -11.06 7.26
N GLU A 85 7.73 -11.40 6.07
CA GLU A 85 9.04 -12.02 5.90
C GLU A 85 10.17 -11.06 6.30
N ALA A 86 10.09 -9.79 5.90
CA ALA A 86 11.03 -8.75 6.30
C ALA A 86 11.04 -8.55 7.82
N ALA A 87 9.88 -8.60 8.48
CA ALA A 87 9.77 -8.49 9.93
C ALA A 87 10.33 -9.72 10.68
N LYS A 88 10.31 -10.91 10.08
CA LYS A 88 10.90 -12.14 10.66
C LYS A 88 12.41 -12.25 10.49
N LYS A 89 13.01 -11.48 9.57
CA LYS A 89 14.46 -11.48 9.31
C LYS A 89 15.24 -10.50 10.20
N GLN A 90 14.58 -9.76 11.09
CA GLN A 90 15.23 -9.05 12.19
C GLN A 90 15.23 -9.91 13.46
#